data_AF-A0A4P8R201-F1
#
_entry.id   AF-A0A4P8R201-F1
#
_cell.length_a   1.000
_cell.length_b   1.000
_cell.length_c   1.000
_cell.angle_alpha   90.00
_cell.angle_beta   90.00
_cell.angle_gamma   90.00
#
_symmetry.space_group_name_H-M   'P 1'
#
loop_
_entity.id
_entity.type
_entity.pdbx_description
1 polymer ?
#
loop_
_entity_poly.entity_id
_entity_poly.type
_entity_poly.pdbx_seq_one_letter_code
_entity_poly.pdbx_strand_id
1 'polypeptide(L)'
;MAARVPRSARVRPAPMPPHVRRAARDAGGWGLTLASMGATIVVALSAVATLVAIARWLLVELVAGSEGVEDAVDAWLQRIDPTPWIIMVVVALLVAAGLVALGATASIRILRRAGVPRAREITWWCCGVGTLVQGALTIASSGVTALLGLVTGGLGVPIVVGAWLATSLALSALIGYLAGPRLWVARVRHEAERAAAGRG
;
A
#
# COMPACT_ATOMS: atom_id res chain seq x y z
N MET A 1 35.03 42.21 10.76
CA MET A 1 35.80 41.11 10.13
C MET A 1 35.19 39.79 10.63
N ALA A 2 34.22 39.23 9.89
CA ALA A 2 33.46 38.08 10.34
C ALA A 2 34.30 36.80 10.23
N ALA A 3 34.62 36.19 11.37
CA ALA A 3 35.33 34.93 11.44
C ALA A 3 34.48 33.84 10.77
N ARG A 4 34.96 33.31 9.64
CA ARG A 4 34.39 32.11 9.01
C ARG A 4 34.64 30.95 9.97
N VAL A 5 33.58 30.51 10.65
CA VAL A 5 33.57 29.25 11.38
C VAL A 5 33.99 28.15 10.40
N PRO A 6 35.06 27.39 10.68
CA PRO A 6 35.46 26.28 9.81
C PRO A 6 34.29 25.30 9.78
N ARG A 7 33.77 25.03 8.57
CA ARG A 7 32.80 23.95 8.34
C ARG A 7 33.40 22.70 8.96
N SER A 8 32.77 22.23 10.04
CA SER A 8 33.07 20.94 10.64
C SER A 8 33.28 19.93 9.53
N ALA A 9 34.46 19.32 9.53
CA ALA A 9 34.75 18.20 8.66
C ALA A 9 33.61 17.22 8.84
N ARG A 10 32.73 17.10 7.83
CA ARG A 10 31.67 16.11 7.84
C ARG A 10 32.39 14.78 7.93
N VAL A 11 32.46 14.22 9.14
CA VAL A 11 32.92 12.86 9.38
C VAL A 11 32.10 12.01 8.43
N ARG A 12 32.76 11.52 7.37
CA ARG A 12 32.09 10.68 6.39
C ARG A 12 31.53 9.50 7.20
N PRO A 13 30.20 9.27 7.18
CA PRO A 13 29.62 8.16 7.89
C PRO A 13 30.38 6.89 7.50
N ALA A 14 30.81 6.11 8.49
CA ALA A 14 31.50 4.86 8.24
C ALA A 14 30.65 4.01 7.27
N PRO A 15 31.25 3.46 6.20
CA PRO A 15 30.51 2.70 5.22
C PRO A 15 29.80 1.52 5.90
N MET A 16 28.51 1.39 5.61
CA MET A 16 27.67 0.35 6.21
C MET A 16 28.27 -1.05 5.95
N PRO A 17 28.39 -1.90 6.99
CA PRO A 17 28.93 -3.24 6.82
C PRO A 17 28.16 -4.04 5.76
N PRO A 18 28.84 -4.87 4.95
CA PRO A 18 28.22 -5.57 3.83
C PRO A 18 27.10 -6.53 4.25
N HIS A 19 27.17 -7.11 5.45
CA HIS A 19 26.12 -7.99 6.00
C HIS A 19 24.84 -7.20 6.37
N VAL A 20 24.98 -5.99 6.94
CA VAL A 20 23.83 -5.11 7.24
C VAL A 20 23.16 -4.64 5.95
N ARG A 21 23.95 -4.31 4.93
CA ARG A 21 23.43 -3.90 3.62
C ARG A 21 22.64 -5.01 2.94
N ARG A 22 23.11 -6.27 3.00
CA ARG A 22 22.38 -7.43 2.46
C ARG A 22 21.07 -7.66 3.22
N ALA A 23 21.14 -7.70 4.55
CA ALA A 23 19.95 -7.85 5.39
C ALA A 23 18.90 -6.75 5.15
N ALA A 24 19.32 -5.50 4.95
CA ALA A 24 18.40 -4.40 4.61
C ALA A 24 17.75 -4.56 3.22
N ARG A 25 18.46 -5.13 2.24
CA ARG A 25 17.89 -5.44 0.93
C ARG A 25 16.91 -6.60 0.99
N ASP A 26 17.27 -7.66 1.71
CA ASP A 26 16.41 -8.85 1.85
C ASP A 26 15.13 -8.52 2.62
N ALA A 27 15.26 -7.74 3.71
CA ALA A 27 14.13 -7.23 4.47
C ALA A 27 13.27 -6.26 3.66
N GLY A 28 13.88 -5.44 2.80
CA GLY A 28 13.19 -4.55 1.88
C GLY A 28 12.46 -5.29 0.76
N GLY A 29 13.06 -6.33 0.18
CA GLY A 29 12.48 -7.10 -0.92
C GLY A 29 11.23 -7.88 -0.50
N TRP A 30 11.33 -8.71 0.55
CA TRP A 30 10.24 -9.55 1.04
C TRP A 30 9.20 -8.79 1.85
N GLY A 31 9.65 -7.84 2.68
CA GLY A 31 8.77 -7.06 3.54
C GLY A 31 7.84 -6.15 2.75
N LEU A 32 8.37 -5.41 1.76
CA LEU A 32 7.55 -4.52 0.95
C LEU A 32 6.68 -5.25 -0.06
N THR A 33 7.07 -6.43 -0.58
CA THR A 33 6.20 -7.20 -1.46
C THR A 33 4.98 -7.74 -0.72
N LEU A 34 5.16 -8.33 0.47
CA LEU A 34 4.04 -8.82 1.26
C LEU A 34 3.16 -7.68 1.78
N ALA A 35 3.78 -6.59 2.26
CA ALA A 35 3.03 -5.42 2.71
C ALA A 35 2.30 -4.72 1.56
N SER A 36 2.91 -4.62 0.37
CA SER A 36 2.27 -4.01 -0.80
C SER A 36 1.13 -4.88 -1.33
N MET A 37 1.27 -6.20 -1.33
CA MET A 37 0.16 -7.12 -1.67
C MET A 37 -1.02 -6.92 -0.72
N GLY A 38 -0.78 -6.92 0.59
CA GLY A 38 -1.83 -6.68 1.58
C GLY A 38 -2.47 -5.29 1.42
N ALA A 39 -1.66 -4.24 1.24
CA ALA A 39 -2.16 -2.89 0.98
C ALA A 39 -3.00 -2.81 -0.30
N THR A 40 -2.60 -3.51 -1.37
CA THR A 40 -3.36 -3.52 -2.64
C THR A 40 -4.74 -4.14 -2.44
N ILE A 41 -4.84 -5.23 -1.68
CA ILE A 41 -6.13 -5.87 -1.38
C ILE A 41 -7.04 -4.87 -0.65
N VAL A 42 -6.53 -4.23 0.41
CA VAL A 42 -7.31 -3.25 1.18
C VAL A 42 -7.77 -2.09 0.32
N VAL A 43 -6.87 -1.53 -0.50
CA VAL A 43 -7.19 -0.37 -1.35
C VAL A 43 -8.15 -0.76 -2.47
N ALA A 44 -7.99 -1.93 -3.09
CA ALA A 44 -8.91 -2.43 -4.10
C ALA A 44 -10.32 -2.67 -3.52
N LEU A 45 -10.42 -3.31 -2.35
CA LEU A 45 -11.71 -3.49 -1.66
C LEU A 45 -12.35 -2.15 -1.31
N SER A 46 -11.56 -1.20 -0.83
CA SER A 46 -12.04 0.16 -0.51
C SER A 46 -12.57 0.86 -1.76
N ALA A 47 -11.85 0.78 -2.88
CA ALA A 47 -12.27 1.37 -4.14
C ALA A 47 -13.59 0.76 -4.65
N VAL A 48 -13.73 -0.56 -4.60
CA VAL A 48 -14.97 -1.24 -5.00
C VAL A 48 -16.13 -0.87 -4.07
N ALA A 49 -15.91 -0.86 -2.75
CA ALA A 49 -16.93 -0.46 -1.78
C ALA A 49 -17.41 0.98 -2.02
N THR A 50 -16.49 1.91 -2.29
CA THR A 50 -16.83 3.30 -2.63
C THR A 50 -17.63 3.38 -3.93
N LEU A 51 -17.25 2.64 -4.98
CA LEU A 51 -18.00 2.61 -6.25
C LEU A 51 -19.41 2.08 -6.05
N VAL A 52 -19.59 0.99 -5.29
CA VAL A 52 -20.91 0.44 -4.97
C VAL A 52 -21.75 1.44 -4.18
N ALA A 53 -21.15 2.13 -3.20
CA ALA A 53 -21.85 3.16 -2.44
C ALA A 53 -22.29 4.33 -3.31
N ILE A 54 -21.43 4.80 -4.23
CA ILE A 54 -21.76 5.88 -5.17
C ILE A 54 -22.85 5.43 -6.16
N ALA A 55 -22.75 4.23 -6.71
CA ALA A 55 -23.76 3.70 -7.63
C ALA A 55 -25.12 3.56 -6.94
N ARG A 56 -25.14 3.08 -5.69
CA ARG A 56 -26.37 3.03 -4.88
C ARG A 56 -26.93 4.42 -4.63
N TRP A 57 -26.08 5.38 -4.23
CA TRP A 57 -26.50 6.76 -4.02
C TRP A 57 -27.08 7.39 -5.29
N LEU A 58 -26.39 7.25 -6.42
CA LEU A 58 -26.85 7.75 -7.72
C LEU A 58 -28.19 7.13 -8.13
N LEU A 59 -28.36 5.82 -7.94
CA LEU A 59 -29.63 5.14 -8.24
C LEU A 59 -30.78 5.68 -7.41
N VAL A 60 -30.56 5.94 -6.11
CA VAL A 60 -31.58 6.53 -5.23
C VAL A 60 -31.88 7.97 -5.66
N GLU A 61 -30.86 8.77 -5.94
CA GLU A 61 -31.02 10.16 -6.35
C GLU A 61 -31.71 10.31 -7.72
N LEU A 62 -31.42 9.41 -8.67
CA LEU A 62 -32.04 9.38 -10.00
C LEU A 62 -33.53 9.08 -9.96
N VAL A 63 -33.94 8.30 -8.97
CA VAL A 63 -35.31 7.82 -8.81
C VAL A 63 -36.08 8.69 -7.82
N ALA A 64 -35.39 9.59 -7.11
CA ALA A 64 -35.98 10.54 -6.18
C ALA A 64 -37.06 11.42 -6.87
N GLY A 65 -38.25 11.46 -6.28
CA GLY A 65 -39.43 12.15 -6.80
C GLY A 65 -40.25 11.35 -7.83
N SER A 66 -39.90 10.08 -8.10
CA SER A 66 -40.69 9.24 -9.02
C SER A 66 -41.63 8.29 -8.26
N GLU A 67 -42.93 8.58 -8.32
CA GLU A 67 -43.96 7.78 -7.66
C GLU A 67 -43.95 6.33 -8.16
N GLY A 68 -43.82 5.37 -7.22
CA GLY A 68 -43.85 3.93 -7.47
C GLY A 68 -42.54 3.28 -7.95
N VAL A 69 -41.61 4.03 -8.53
CA VAL A 69 -40.30 3.49 -8.93
C VAL A 69 -39.34 3.45 -7.74
N GLU A 70 -39.42 4.42 -6.81
CA GLU A 70 -38.67 4.40 -5.55
C GLU A 70 -38.93 3.12 -4.75
N ASP A 71 -40.20 2.79 -4.51
CA ASP A 71 -40.62 1.59 -3.78
C ASP A 71 -40.12 0.31 -4.45
N ALA A 72 -40.12 0.27 -5.79
CA ALA A 72 -39.63 -0.86 -6.56
C ALA A 72 -38.10 -1.02 -6.45
N VAL A 73 -37.34 0.08 -6.47
CA VAL A 73 -35.88 0.08 -6.29
C VAL A 73 -35.50 -0.31 -4.87
N ASP A 74 -36.20 0.20 -3.85
CA ASP A 74 -35.96 -0.15 -2.45
C ASP A 74 -36.30 -1.61 -2.17
N ALA A 75 -37.43 -2.11 -2.67
CA ALA A 75 -37.79 -3.52 -2.55
C ALA A 75 -36.78 -4.44 -3.26
N TRP A 76 -36.21 -4.00 -4.38
CA TRP A 76 -35.14 -4.73 -5.07
C TRP A 76 -33.83 -4.72 -4.27
N LEU A 77 -33.40 -3.56 -3.74
CA LEU A 77 -32.20 -3.45 -2.90
C LEU A 77 -32.31 -4.30 -1.63
N GLN A 78 -33.49 -4.42 -1.03
CA GLN A 78 -33.73 -5.26 0.14
C GLN A 78 -33.62 -6.76 -0.15
N ARG A 79 -33.79 -7.20 -1.41
CA ARG A 79 -33.59 -8.61 -1.81
C ARG A 79 -32.13 -8.99 -1.98
N ILE A 80 -31.23 -8.02 -2.08
CA ILE A 80 -29.81 -8.27 -2.20
C ILE A 80 -29.27 -8.61 -0.81
N ASP A 81 -29.01 -9.90 -0.56
CA ASP A 81 -28.35 -10.35 0.66
C ASP A 81 -26.88 -9.86 0.67
N PRO A 82 -26.48 -8.97 1.61
CA PRO A 82 -25.12 -8.48 1.68
C PRO A 82 -24.15 -9.48 2.34
N THR A 83 -24.66 -10.54 2.97
CA THR A 83 -23.87 -11.46 3.80
C THR A 83 -22.70 -12.10 3.06
N PRO A 84 -22.84 -12.62 1.83
CA PRO A 84 -21.71 -13.20 1.09
C PRO A 84 -20.61 -12.18 0.79
N TRP A 85 -21.00 -10.94 0.48
CA TRP A 85 -20.06 -9.84 0.24
C TRP A 85 -19.30 -9.47 1.51
N ILE A 86 -20.01 -9.35 2.63
CA ILE A 86 -19.41 -9.06 3.95
C ILE A 86 -18.39 -10.15 4.30
N ILE A 87 -18.74 -11.43 4.15
CA ILE A 87 -17.82 -12.55 4.41
C ILE A 87 -16.57 -12.43 3.54
N MET A 88 -16.73 -12.20 2.24
CA MET A 88 -15.60 -12.06 1.32
C MET A 88 -14.68 -10.89 1.71
N VAL A 89 -15.24 -9.74 2.04
CA VAL A 89 -14.47 -8.56 2.50
C VAL A 89 -13.73 -8.89 3.80
N VAL A 90 -14.38 -9.51 4.78
CA VAL A 90 -13.75 -9.91 6.05
C VAL A 90 -12.59 -10.87 5.81
N VAL A 91 -12.78 -11.92 5.01
CA VAL A 91 -11.73 -12.88 4.67
C VAL A 91 -10.56 -12.19 3.97
N ALA A 92 -10.84 -11.33 3.00
CA ALA A 92 -9.80 -10.61 2.26
C ALA A 92 -9.02 -9.63 3.17
N LEU A 93 -9.70 -8.97 4.11
CA LEU A 93 -9.04 -8.13 5.12
C LEU A 93 -8.17 -8.95 6.07
N LEU A 94 -8.61 -10.13 6.50
CA LEU A 94 -7.83 -11.04 7.33
C LEU A 94 -6.58 -11.53 6.59
N VAL A 95 -6.71 -11.90 5.32
CA VAL A 95 -5.58 -12.28 4.46
C VAL A 95 -4.61 -11.11 4.30
N ALA A 96 -5.12 -9.92 4.01
CA ALA A 96 -4.30 -8.72 3.88
C ALA A 96 -3.53 -8.40 5.18
N ALA A 97 -4.21 -8.45 6.34
CA ALA A 97 -3.60 -8.25 7.63
C ALA A 97 -2.54 -9.32 7.93
N GLY A 98 -2.81 -10.59 7.59
CA GLY A 98 -1.85 -11.69 7.70
C GLY A 98 -0.59 -11.46 6.86
N LEU A 99 -0.74 -11.04 5.60
CA LEU A 99 0.38 -10.74 4.72
C LEU A 99 1.22 -9.56 5.23
N VAL A 100 0.58 -8.47 5.67
CA VAL A 100 1.27 -7.32 6.26
C VAL A 100 2.00 -7.72 7.54
N ALA A 101 1.36 -8.49 8.41
CA ALA A 101 1.96 -8.97 9.65
C ALA A 101 3.15 -9.89 9.38
N LEU A 102 3.04 -10.82 8.43
CA LEU A 102 4.14 -11.72 8.03
C LEU A 102 5.31 -10.93 7.44
N GLY A 103 5.03 -10.00 6.52
CA GLY A 103 6.05 -9.13 5.92
C GLY A 103 6.78 -8.29 6.98
N ALA A 104 6.04 -7.62 7.86
CA ALA A 104 6.63 -6.82 8.94
C ALA A 104 7.44 -7.68 9.91
N THR A 105 6.93 -8.85 10.30
CA THR A 105 7.60 -9.73 11.26
C THR A 105 8.89 -10.32 10.68
N ALA A 106 8.86 -10.77 9.42
CA ALA A 106 10.03 -11.28 8.71
C ALA A 106 11.11 -10.21 8.61
N SER A 107 10.77 -9.00 8.18
CA SER A 107 11.72 -7.91 8.03
C SER A 107 12.31 -7.43 9.35
N ILE A 108 11.50 -7.37 10.42
CA ILE A 108 12.00 -7.06 11.77
C ILE A 108 12.99 -8.14 12.23
N ARG A 109 12.70 -9.42 12.02
CA ARG A 109 13.60 -10.52 12.40
C ARG A 109 14.92 -10.46 11.64
N ILE A 110 14.87 -10.21 10.33
CA ILE A 110 16.08 -10.08 9.48
C ILE A 110 16.95 -8.92 9.96
N LEU A 111 16.37 -7.73 10.19
CA LEU A 111 17.11 -6.57 10.68
C LEU A 111 17.68 -6.76 12.09
N ARG A 112 16.93 -7.37 13.00
CA ARG A 112 17.42 -7.67 14.37
C ARG A 112 18.60 -8.63 14.34
N ARG A 113 18.54 -9.68 13.52
CA ARG A 113 19.66 -10.63 13.35
C ARG A 113 20.91 -9.96 12.79
N ALA A 114 20.75 -8.91 11.99
CA ALA A 114 21.84 -8.11 11.47
C ALA A 114 22.35 -7.02 12.45
N GLY A 115 21.83 -6.96 13.67
CA GLY A 115 22.26 -6.01 14.70
C GLY A 115 21.78 -4.57 14.47
N VAL A 116 20.74 -4.35 13.65
CA VAL A 116 20.24 -3.01 13.35
C VAL A 116 19.40 -2.47 14.53
N PRO A 117 19.79 -1.33 15.13
CA PRO A 117 19.00 -0.70 16.18
C PRO A 117 17.66 -0.18 15.61
N ARG A 118 16.61 -0.20 16.44
CA ARG A 118 15.26 0.29 16.08
C ARG A 118 14.62 -0.37 14.85
N ALA A 119 14.94 -1.65 14.60
CA ALA A 119 14.39 -2.44 13.48
C ALA A 119 12.86 -2.35 13.32
N ARG A 120 12.11 -2.28 14.44
CA ARG A 120 10.65 -2.15 14.43
C ARG A 120 10.20 -0.82 13.81
N GLU A 121 10.77 0.30 14.25
CA GLU A 121 10.39 1.63 13.76
C GLU A 121 10.73 1.82 12.28
N ILE A 122 11.91 1.32 11.85
CA ILE A 122 12.32 1.34 10.44
C ILE A 122 11.30 0.58 9.59
N THR A 123 10.90 -0.62 10.04
CA THR A 123 9.91 -1.44 9.33
C THR A 123 8.57 -0.74 9.22
N TRP A 124 8.02 -0.20 10.31
CA TRP A 124 6.73 0.50 10.29
C TRP A 124 6.74 1.74 9.41
N TRP A 125 7.82 2.53 9.45
CA TRP A 125 7.95 3.71 8.60
C TRP A 125 8.01 3.34 7.13
N CYS A 126 8.83 2.34 6.77
CA CYS A 126 8.95 1.87 5.39
C CYS A 126 7.64 1.23 4.88
N CYS A 127 6.93 0.47 5.71
CA CYS A 127 5.61 -0.06 5.38
C CYS A 127 4.60 1.09 5.19
N GLY A 128 4.59 2.09 6.07
CA GLY A 128 3.69 3.25 5.96
C GLY A 128 3.92 4.06 4.67
N VAL A 129 5.18 4.34 4.32
CA VAL A 129 5.50 5.00 3.04
C VAL A 129 5.08 4.15 1.85
N GLY A 130 5.30 2.83 1.92
CA GLY A 130 4.82 1.88 0.91
C GLY A 130 3.30 1.98 0.70
N THR A 131 2.53 1.97 1.78
CA THR A 131 1.06 2.11 1.74
C THR A 131 0.62 3.44 1.16
N LEU A 132 1.28 4.55 1.50
CA LEU A 132 0.96 5.88 0.95
C LEU A 132 1.19 5.96 -0.56
N VAL A 133 2.35 5.46 -1.02
CA VAL A 133 2.66 5.39 -2.45
C VAL A 133 1.66 4.49 -3.18
N GLN A 134 1.30 3.36 -2.57
CA GLN A 134 0.29 2.45 -3.10
C GLN A 134 -1.07 3.15 -3.24
N GLY A 135 -1.52 3.85 -2.20
CA GLY A 135 -2.78 4.58 -2.21
C GLY A 135 -2.81 5.64 -3.31
N ALA A 136 -1.72 6.40 -3.47
CA ALA A 136 -1.60 7.37 -4.56
C ALA A 136 -1.65 6.71 -5.95
N LEU A 137 -0.96 5.58 -6.14
CA LEU A 137 -0.99 4.80 -7.37
C LEU A 137 -2.39 4.26 -7.66
N THR A 138 -3.09 3.74 -6.66
CA THR A 138 -4.44 3.24 -6.85
C THR A 138 -5.40 4.36 -7.19
N ILE A 139 -5.32 5.53 -6.53
CA ILE A 139 -6.15 6.69 -6.89
C ILE A 139 -5.89 7.10 -8.34
N ALA A 140 -4.62 7.23 -8.73
CA ALA A 140 -4.25 7.60 -10.10
C ALA A 140 -4.73 6.56 -11.13
N SER A 141 -4.62 5.28 -10.82
CA SER A 141 -5.00 4.19 -11.73
C SER A 141 -6.50 3.97 -11.78
N SER A 142 -7.25 4.20 -10.70
CA SER A 142 -8.72 4.15 -10.66
C SER A 142 -9.36 5.14 -11.63
N GLY A 143 -8.76 6.32 -11.81
CA GLY A 143 -9.23 7.29 -12.81
C GLY A 143 -9.12 6.76 -14.25
N VAL A 144 -8.05 6.01 -14.55
CA VAL A 144 -7.83 5.38 -15.86
C VAL A 144 -8.78 4.20 -16.09
N THR A 145 -9.03 3.39 -15.05
CA THR A 145 -9.97 2.26 -15.13
C THR A 145 -11.41 2.72 -15.30
N ALA A 146 -11.81 3.79 -14.61
CA ALA A 146 -13.12 4.40 -14.77
C ALA A 146 -13.33 4.90 -16.21
N LEU A 147 -12.30 5.54 -16.80
CA LEU A 147 -12.33 5.95 -18.20
C LEU A 147 -12.44 4.75 -19.16
N LEU A 148 -11.67 3.69 -18.93
CA LEU A 148 -11.69 2.48 -19.76
C LEU A 148 -13.00 1.70 -19.66
N GLY A 149 -13.61 1.64 -18.47
CA GLY A 149 -14.92 1.03 -18.25
C GLY A 149 -16.04 1.74 -18.99
N LEU A 150 -15.98 3.07 -19.08
CA LEU A 150 -16.92 3.87 -19.88
C LEU A 150 -16.77 3.60 -21.39
N VAL A 151 -15.57 3.29 -21.86
CA VAL A 151 -15.29 3.06 -23.30
C VAL A 151 -15.62 1.62 -23.74
N THR A 152 -15.53 0.63 -22.85
CA THR A 152 -15.59 -0.79 -23.24
C THR A 152 -16.96 -1.48 -23.10
N GLY A 153 -17.93 -0.86 -22.40
CA GLY A 153 -19.28 -1.43 -22.24
C GLY A 153 -19.34 -2.71 -21.38
N GLY A 154 -20.56 -3.14 -21.03
CA GLY A 154 -20.84 -4.09 -19.92
C GLY A 154 -20.19 -5.48 -19.98
N LEU A 155 -19.78 -5.98 -21.15
CA LEU A 155 -19.13 -7.29 -21.31
C LEU A 155 -17.60 -7.23 -21.24
N GLY A 156 -16.98 -6.06 -21.45
CA GLY A 156 -15.53 -5.86 -21.34
C GLY A 156 -15.05 -5.55 -19.92
N VAL A 157 -15.95 -5.06 -19.06
CA VAL A 157 -15.64 -4.64 -17.68
C VAL A 157 -14.92 -5.71 -16.86
N PRO A 158 -15.36 -6.98 -16.75
CA PRO A 158 -14.69 -7.95 -15.89
C PRO A 158 -13.28 -8.32 -16.37
N ILE A 159 -13.06 -8.38 -17.69
CA ILE A 159 -11.74 -8.68 -18.27
C ILE A 159 -10.79 -7.50 -18.08
N VAL A 160 -11.27 -6.28 -18.30
CA VAL A 160 -10.50 -5.04 -18.09
C VAL A 160 -10.17 -4.85 -16.62
N VAL A 161 -11.12 -5.07 -15.71
CA VAL A 161 -10.91 -4.99 -14.26
C VAL A 161 -9.95 -6.08 -13.78
N GLY A 162 -10.08 -7.32 -14.28
CA GLY A 162 -9.18 -8.42 -13.94
C GLY A 162 -7.75 -8.18 -14.42
N ALA A 163 -7.58 -7.77 -15.68
CA ALA A 163 -6.27 -7.42 -16.25
C ALA A 163 -5.66 -6.20 -15.54
N TRP A 164 -6.47 -5.20 -15.23
CA TRP A 164 -6.02 -4.02 -14.48
C TRP A 164 -5.59 -4.36 -13.06
N LEU A 165 -6.37 -5.18 -12.33
CA LEU A 165 -5.99 -5.66 -11.01
C LEU A 165 -4.67 -6.43 -11.05
N ALA A 166 -4.53 -7.35 -12.01
CA ALA A 166 -3.29 -8.12 -12.19
C ALA A 166 -2.10 -7.22 -12.51
N THR A 167 -2.28 -6.23 -13.39
CA THR A 167 -1.23 -5.28 -13.80
C THR A 167 -0.86 -4.35 -12.65
N SER A 168 -1.84 -3.87 -11.87
CA SER A 168 -1.64 -3.04 -10.68
C SER A 168 -0.95 -3.80 -9.55
N LEU A 169 -1.30 -5.08 -9.34
CA LEU A 169 -0.60 -5.98 -8.42
C LEU A 169 0.83 -6.21 -8.87
N ALA A 170 1.06 -6.48 -10.16
CA ALA A 170 2.38 -6.71 -10.73
C ALA A 170 3.26 -5.45 -10.65
N LEU A 171 2.74 -4.27 -11.02
CA LEU A 171 3.42 -2.99 -10.91
C LEU A 171 3.75 -2.64 -9.46
N SER A 172 2.80 -2.87 -8.55
CA SER A 172 3.01 -2.65 -7.12
C SER A 172 4.06 -3.56 -6.52
N ALA A 173 4.04 -4.85 -6.88
CA ALA A 173 5.07 -5.80 -6.49
C ALA A 173 6.43 -5.40 -7.08
N LEU A 174 6.47 -4.95 -8.33
CA LEU A 174 7.68 -4.52 -9.02
C LEU A 174 8.27 -3.23 -8.40
N ILE A 175 7.45 -2.23 -8.10
CA ILE A 175 7.87 -1.00 -7.42
C ILE A 175 8.34 -1.32 -6.01
N GLY A 176 7.62 -2.16 -5.26
CA GLY A 176 8.04 -2.63 -3.94
C GLY A 176 9.40 -3.34 -3.99
N TYR A 177 9.61 -4.19 -4.99
CA TYR A 177 10.86 -4.93 -5.18
C TYR A 177 12.04 -4.05 -5.63
N LEU A 178 11.82 -3.05 -6.48
CA LEU A 178 12.87 -2.17 -7.01
C LEU A 178 13.22 -1.01 -6.07
N ALA A 179 12.20 -0.37 -5.47
CA ALA A 179 12.39 0.78 -4.59
C ALA A 179 12.66 0.38 -3.14
N GLY A 180 12.10 -0.75 -2.69
CA GLY A 180 12.21 -1.21 -1.31
C GLY A 180 13.63 -1.41 -0.82
N PRO A 181 14.50 -2.14 -1.53
CA PRO A 181 15.88 -2.34 -1.12
C PRO A 181 16.66 -1.04 -0.97
N ARG A 182 16.38 -0.02 -1.80
CA ARG A 182 17.06 1.29 -1.73
C ARG A 182 16.55 2.12 -0.56
N LEU A 183 15.23 2.13 -0.34
CA LEU A 183 14.57 2.89 0.72
C LEU A 183 14.95 2.36 2.10
N TRP A 184 15.02 1.03 2.24
CA TRP A 184 15.48 0.37 3.47
C TRP A 184 16.96 0.65 3.77
N VAL A 185 17.85 0.53 2.78
CA VAL A 185 19.28 0.84 2.96
C VAL A 185 19.49 2.30 3.34
N ALA A 186 18.78 3.24 2.69
CA ALA A 186 18.87 4.65 3.01
C ALA A 186 18.40 4.95 4.45
N ARG A 187 17.29 4.34 4.89
CA ARG A 187 16.74 4.57 6.23
C ARG A 187 17.61 3.96 7.34
N VAL A 188 18.13 2.74 7.14
CA VAL A 188 19.07 2.11 8.07
C VAL A 188 20.34 2.95 8.20
N ARG A 189 20.84 3.52 7.09
CA ARG A 189 21.99 4.41 7.11
C ARG A 189 21.71 5.68 7.92
N HIS A 190 20.56 6.31 7.70
CA HIS A 190 20.17 7.52 8.42
C HIS A 190 20.05 7.31 9.93
N GLU A 191 19.48 6.18 10.37
CA GLU A 191 19.40 5.85 11.80
C GLU A 191 20.77 5.49 12.40
N ALA A 192 21.66 4.84 11.63
CA ALA A 192 23.05 4.63 12.04
C ALA A 192 23.81 5.97 12.22
N GLU A 193 23.60 6.93 11.31
CA GLU A 193 24.17 8.28 11.38
C GLU A 193 23.64 9.05 12.61
N ARG A 194 22.34 8.98 12.89
CA ARG A 194 21.74 9.56 14.11
C ARG A 194 22.31 8.93 15.39
N ALA A 195 22.45 7.62 15.43
CA ALA A 195 22.98 6.91 16.60
C ALA A 195 24.48 7.18 16.82
N ALA A 196 25.23 7.56 15.79
CA ALA A 196 26.61 8.01 15.89
C ALA A 196 26.70 9.48 16.36
N ALA A 197 25.83 10.35 15.85
CA ALA A 197 25.78 11.77 16.21
C ALA A 197 25.28 12.03 17.64
N GLY A 198 24.42 11.16 18.20
CA GLY A 198 23.96 11.25 19.59
C GLY A 198 24.91 10.66 20.63
N ARG A 199 26.08 10.13 20.22
CA ARG A 199 27.09 9.52 21.09
C ARG A 199 28.40 10.32 21.18
N GLY A 200 28.51 11.44 20.46
CA GLY A 200 29.62 12.39 20.54
C GLY A 200 29.16 13.70 21.15
#